data_AF-A0AAJ4A2Y2-F1
#
_entry.id   AF-A0AAJ4A2Y2-F1
#
_cell.length_a   1.000
_cell.length_b   1.000
_cell.length_c   1.000
_cell.angle_alpha   90.00
_cell.angle_beta   90.00
_cell.angle_gamma   90.00
#
_symmetry.space_group_name_H-M   'P 1'
#
loop_
_entity.id
_entity.type
_entity.pdbx_description
1 polymer ?
#
loop_
_entity_poly.entity_id
_entity_poly.type
_entity_poly.pdbx_seq_one_letter_code
_entity_poly.pdbx_strand_id
1 'polypeptide(L)'
;MEKSQSYDIPLHDIKPIVEVEEYSFYYFLGITFLILVLLLAVGYFIYIWLKKRKAFNIRKEHFKILNSLDLNDTKKSAYAITFYGATFKNDTPRHQEMYENIVNRLTAYKYKKEVDAFEDEVIGYIELYKEMIDV
;
A
#
# COMPACT_ATOMS: atom_id res chain seq x y z
N MET A 1 86.64 -40.56 32.08
CA MET A 1 86.08 -39.20 31.97
C MET A 1 85.92 -38.89 30.50
N GLU A 2 84.69 -38.94 29.99
CA GLU A 2 84.33 -38.65 28.60
C GLU A 2 84.36 -37.12 28.40
N LYS A 3 85.13 -36.63 27.42
CA LYS A 3 85.16 -35.19 27.08
C LYS A 3 83.94 -34.88 26.21
N SER A 4 82.98 -34.15 26.76
CA SER A 4 81.86 -33.59 26.00
C SER A 4 82.38 -32.60 24.96
N GLN A 5 82.23 -32.91 23.67
CA GLN A 5 82.47 -31.95 22.60
C GLN A 5 81.28 -31.00 22.51
N SER A 6 81.53 -29.72 22.80
CA SER A 6 80.56 -28.64 22.60
C SER A 6 80.64 -28.19 21.15
N TYR A 7 79.55 -28.33 20.40
CA TYR A 7 79.44 -27.79 19.04
C TYR A 7 79.06 -26.32 19.11
N ASP A 8 79.86 -25.48 18.46
CA ASP A 8 79.63 -24.03 18.37
C ASP A 8 78.67 -23.73 17.23
N ILE A 9 77.38 -23.58 17.56
CA ILE A 9 76.33 -23.28 16.59
C ILE A 9 76.27 -21.76 16.44
N PRO A 10 76.49 -21.19 15.25
CA PRO A 10 76.40 -19.75 15.04
C PRO A 10 74.97 -19.27 15.34
N LEU A 11 74.84 -18.45 16.39
CA LEU A 11 73.57 -17.80 16.72
C LEU A 11 73.32 -16.67 15.71
N HIS A 12 72.20 -16.76 14.99
CA HIS A 12 71.70 -15.65 14.20
C HIS A 12 70.73 -14.84 15.05
N ASP A 13 70.89 -13.51 15.05
CA ASP A 13 70.00 -12.60 15.76
C ASP A 13 68.55 -12.79 15.32
N ILE A 14 67.65 -12.86 16.31
CA ILE A 14 66.21 -12.85 16.06
C ILE A 14 65.77 -11.42 15.74
N LYS A 15 64.92 -11.27 14.72
CA LYS A 15 64.37 -9.95 14.36
C LYS A 15 63.58 -9.36 15.54
N PRO A 16 63.63 -8.03 15.73
CA PRO A 16 62.81 -7.37 16.73
C PRO A 16 61.32 -7.59 16.43
N ILE A 17 60.50 -7.57 17.49
CA ILE A 17 59.04 -7.66 17.35
C ILE A 17 58.58 -6.42 16.57
N VAL A 18 57.94 -6.66 15.42
CA VAL A 18 57.33 -5.61 14.61
C VAL A 18 55.87 -5.53 15.00
N GLU A 19 55.41 -4.34 15.35
CA GLU A 19 54.00 -4.08 15.58
C GLU A 19 53.23 -4.24 14.26
N VAL A 20 52.26 -5.14 14.26
CA VAL A 20 51.34 -5.34 13.13
C VAL A 20 50.03 -4.69 13.51
N GLU A 21 49.63 -3.67 12.75
CA GLU A 21 48.31 -3.06 12.92
C GLU A 21 47.21 -4.02 12.46
N GLU A 22 46.23 -4.31 13.31
CA GLU A 22 45.12 -5.21 13.00
C GLU A 22 43.76 -4.50 13.14
N TYR A 23 43.04 -4.41 12.02
CA TYR A 23 41.73 -3.74 11.94
C TYR A 23 40.54 -4.69 11.76
N SER A 24 40.78 -6.00 11.79
CA SER A 24 39.79 -7.06 11.53
C SER A 24 38.52 -6.92 12.38
N PHE A 25 38.67 -6.52 13.65
CA PHE A 25 37.54 -6.27 14.55
C PHE A 25 36.68 -5.07 14.12
N TYR A 26 37.29 -4.00 13.64
CA TYR A 26 36.58 -2.81 13.15
C TYR A 26 35.85 -3.10 11.83
N TYR A 27 36.43 -3.90 10.93
CA TYR A 27 35.73 -4.36 9.73
C TYR A 27 34.52 -5.22 10.07
N PHE A 28 34.66 -6.14 11.02
CA PHE A 28 33.53 -6.94 11.50
C PHE A 28 32.40 -6.07 12.07
N LEU A 29 32.73 -5.08 12.91
CA LEU A 29 31.76 -4.14 13.45
C LEU A 29 31.07 -3.31 12.36
N GLY A 30 31.83 -2.76 11.41
CA GLY A 30 31.30 -1.95 10.32
C GLY A 30 30.33 -2.72 9.43
N ILE A 31 30.69 -3.95 9.06
CA ILE A 31 29.85 -4.84 8.25
C ILE A 31 28.58 -5.22 9.04
N THR A 32 28.73 -5.60 10.31
CA THR A 32 27.59 -5.96 11.17
C THR A 32 26.61 -4.80 11.30
N PHE A 33 27.13 -3.58 11.53
CA PHE A 33 26.31 -2.38 11.59
C PHE A 33 25.58 -2.11 10.27
N LEU A 34 26.27 -2.21 9.13
CA LEU A 34 25.65 -2.04 7.81
C LEU A 34 24.53 -3.04 7.57
N ILE A 35 24.73 -4.32 7.92
CA ILE A 35 23.71 -5.35 7.80
C ILE A 35 22.50 -5.02 8.67
N LEU A 36 22.71 -4.58 9.91
CA LEU A 36 21.62 -4.17 10.81
C LEU A 36 20.82 -2.99 10.23
N VAL A 37 21.50 -1.96 9.72
CA VAL A 37 20.85 -0.82 9.08
C VAL A 37 20.02 -1.26 7.87
N LEU A 38 20.56 -2.16 7.04
CA LEU A 38 19.88 -2.69 5.86
C LEU A 38 18.63 -3.51 6.25
N LEU A 39 18.74 -4.36 7.28
CA LEU A 39 17.61 -5.12 7.80
C LEU A 39 16.50 -4.21 8.35
N LEU A 40 16.86 -3.15 9.07
CA LEU A 40 15.90 -2.16 9.56
C LEU A 40 15.21 -1.43 8.40
N ALA A 41 15.97 -1.01 7.37
CA ALA A 41 15.41 -0.36 6.19
C ALA A 41 14.42 -1.28 5.46
N VAL A 42 14.80 -2.54 5.21
CA VAL A 42 13.92 -3.54 4.59
C VAL A 42 12.66 -3.77 5.44
N GLY A 43 12.82 -3.96 6.75
CA GLY A 43 11.70 -4.12 7.68
C GLY A 43 10.74 -2.92 7.65
N TYR A 44 11.27 -1.70 7.62
CA TYR A 44 10.49 -0.47 7.51
C TYR A 44 9.72 -0.37 6.19
N PHE A 45 10.35 -0.72 5.07
CA PHE A 45 9.67 -0.75 3.77
C PHE A 45 8.54 -1.80 3.72
N ILE A 46 8.78 -3.00 4.27
CA ILE A 46 7.75 -4.04 4.40
C ILE A 46 6.58 -3.53 5.26
N TYR A 47 6.87 -2.90 6.39
CA TYR A 47 5.85 -2.32 7.26
C TYR A 47 4.98 -1.28 6.53
N ILE A 48 5.60 -0.34 5.81
CA ILE A 48 4.87 0.66 5.01
C ILE A 48 4.01 -0.03 3.96
N TRP A 49 4.56 -1.01 3.25
CA TRP A 49 3.86 -1.70 2.18
C TRP A 49 2.63 -2.45 2.69
N LEU A 50 2.76 -3.17 3.81
CA LEU A 50 1.63 -3.84 4.47
C LEU A 50 0.58 -2.84 4.97
N LYS A 51 1.01 -1.71 5.53
CA LYS A 51 0.10 -0.63 5.96
C LYS A 51 -0.67 -0.03 4.79
N LYS A 52 -0.01 0.20 3.65
CA LYS A 52 -0.63 0.69 2.40
C LYS A 52 -1.61 -0.32 1.79
N ARG A 53 -1.33 -1.63 1.86
CA ARG A 53 -2.26 -2.67 1.40
C ARG A 53 -3.53 -2.76 2.23
N LYS A 54 -3.44 -2.46 3.53
CA LYS A 54 -4.59 -2.35 4.43
C LYS A 54 -5.27 -0.98 4.39
N ALA A 55 -4.78 -0.04 3.59
CA ALA A 55 -5.42 1.26 3.46
C ALA A 55 -6.77 1.04 2.78
N PHE A 56 -7.82 1.19 3.58
CA PHE A 56 -9.20 1.15 3.14
C PHE A 56 -9.42 2.17 2.03
N ASN A 57 -9.72 1.70 0.82
CA ASN A 57 -10.02 2.56 -0.31
C ASN A 57 -11.53 2.80 -0.36
N ILE A 58 -11.95 3.95 0.20
CA ILE A 58 -13.35 4.39 0.24
C ILE A 58 -13.98 4.36 -1.17
N ARG A 59 -13.24 4.77 -2.20
CA ARG A 59 -13.72 4.74 -3.59
C ARG A 59 -14.07 3.32 -4.00
N LYS A 60 -13.18 2.36 -3.75
CA LYS A 60 -13.37 0.95 -4.15
C LYS A 60 -14.55 0.32 -3.43
N GLU A 61 -14.74 0.65 -2.16
CA GLU A 61 -15.87 0.17 -1.39
C GLU A 61 -17.19 0.79 -1.86
N HIS A 62 -17.24 2.10 -2.05
CA HIS A 62 -18.44 2.78 -2.57
C HIS A 62 -18.83 2.28 -3.96
N PHE A 63 -17.86 2.03 -4.84
CA PHE A 63 -18.11 1.43 -6.15
C PHE A 63 -18.64 -0.01 -6.04
N LYS A 64 -18.08 -0.82 -5.12
CA LYS A 64 -18.60 -2.16 -4.83
C LYS A 64 -20.05 -2.11 -4.34
N ILE A 65 -20.36 -1.17 -3.44
CA ILE A 65 -21.73 -0.99 -2.93
C ILE A 65 -22.68 -0.64 -4.08
N LEU A 66 -22.33 0.35 -4.92
CA LEU A 66 -23.12 0.76 -6.09
C LEU A 66 -23.45 -0.41 -7.03
N ASN A 67 -22.50 -1.30 -7.28
CA ASN A 67 -22.68 -2.49 -8.13
C ASN A 67 -23.50 -3.61 -7.47
N SER A 68 -23.61 -3.60 -6.14
CA SER A 68 -24.37 -4.61 -5.38
C SER A 68 -25.80 -4.17 -5.03
N LEU A 69 -26.22 -2.98 -5.47
CA LEU A 69 -27.56 -2.47 -5.17
C LEU A 69 -28.64 -3.25 -5.93
N ASP A 70 -29.71 -3.59 -5.21
CA ASP A 70 -30.92 -4.12 -5.79
C ASP A 70 -31.81 -2.97 -6.27
N LEU A 71 -31.93 -2.80 -7.58
CA LEU A 71 -32.72 -1.73 -8.18
C LEU A 71 -34.25 -1.91 -7.98
N ASN A 72 -34.69 -3.09 -7.53
CA ASN A 72 -36.09 -3.32 -7.16
C ASN A 72 -36.47 -2.61 -5.85
N ASP A 73 -35.51 -2.42 -4.92
CA ASP A 73 -35.70 -1.56 -3.75
C ASP A 73 -35.41 -0.10 -4.13
N THR A 74 -36.34 0.46 -4.90
CA THR A 74 -36.17 1.74 -5.60
C THR A 74 -35.81 2.89 -4.66
N LYS A 75 -36.49 3.02 -3.52
CA LYS A 75 -36.23 4.10 -2.56
C LYS A 75 -34.84 3.97 -1.93
N LYS A 76 -34.49 2.78 -1.44
CA LYS A 76 -33.19 2.53 -0.81
C LYS A 76 -32.06 2.74 -1.81
N SER A 77 -32.23 2.21 -3.03
CA SER A 77 -31.27 2.38 -4.11
C SER A 77 -31.12 3.84 -4.53
N ALA A 78 -32.21 4.63 -4.60
CA ALA A 78 -32.12 6.06 -4.91
C ALA A 78 -31.31 6.84 -3.86
N TYR A 79 -31.49 6.55 -2.58
CA TYR A 79 -30.66 7.13 -1.51
C TYR A 79 -29.20 6.67 -1.60
N ALA A 80 -28.98 5.36 -1.77
CA ALA A 80 -27.65 4.79 -1.84
C ALA A 80 -26.85 5.33 -3.04
N ILE A 81 -27.46 5.37 -4.23
CA ILE A 81 -26.81 5.90 -5.44
C ILE A 81 -26.44 7.37 -5.26
N THR A 82 -27.33 8.17 -4.69
CA THR A 82 -27.00 9.58 -4.39
C THR A 82 -25.81 9.69 -3.43
N PHE A 83 -25.81 8.91 -2.36
CA PHE A 83 -24.79 9.02 -1.32
C PHE A 83 -23.42 8.49 -1.77
N TYR A 84 -23.38 7.25 -2.28
CA TYR A 84 -22.12 6.62 -2.70
C TYR A 84 -21.61 7.18 -4.03
N GLY A 85 -22.51 7.52 -4.96
CA GLY A 85 -22.16 8.17 -6.22
C GLY A 85 -21.47 9.51 -6.06
N ALA A 86 -21.81 10.28 -5.00
CA ALA A 86 -21.18 11.57 -4.72
C ALA A 86 -19.64 11.51 -4.59
N THR A 87 -19.08 10.33 -4.34
CA THR A 87 -17.64 10.08 -4.23
C THR A 87 -16.90 10.31 -5.54
N PHE A 88 -17.56 10.09 -6.68
CA PHE A 88 -16.96 10.14 -8.01
C PHE A 88 -17.32 11.41 -8.78
N LYS A 89 -18.21 12.24 -8.24
CA LYS A 89 -18.76 13.42 -8.93
C LYS A 89 -17.68 14.40 -9.41
N ASN A 90 -16.54 14.47 -8.73
CA ASN A 90 -15.49 15.45 -9.00
C ASN A 90 -14.32 14.90 -9.83
N ASP A 91 -14.39 13.66 -10.35
CA ASP A 91 -13.27 13.09 -11.12
C ASP A 91 -13.06 13.84 -12.45
N THR A 92 -14.15 14.23 -13.11
CA THR A 92 -14.13 15.06 -14.33
C THR A 92 -15.38 15.96 -14.40
N PRO A 93 -15.37 17.05 -15.20
CA PRO A 93 -16.57 17.85 -15.43
C PRO A 93 -17.76 17.00 -15.93
N ARG A 94 -17.48 16.01 -16.79
CA ARG A 94 -18.49 15.07 -17.30
C ARG A 94 -19.10 14.20 -16.20
N HIS A 95 -18.31 13.77 -15.20
CA HIS A 95 -18.85 13.02 -14.05
C HIS A 95 -19.75 13.89 -13.18
N GLN A 96 -19.40 15.16 -13.01
CA GLN A 96 -20.22 16.10 -12.25
C GLN A 96 -21.59 16.28 -12.92
N GLU A 97 -21.60 16.59 -14.22
CA GLU A 97 -22.82 16.76 -15.01
C GLU A 97 -23.70 15.49 -14.97
N MET A 98 -23.09 14.31 -15.16
CA MET A 98 -23.83 13.05 -15.11
C MET A 98 -24.39 12.76 -13.72
N TYR A 99 -23.61 12.99 -12.68
CA TYR A 99 -24.04 12.81 -11.29
C TYR A 99 -25.23 13.72 -10.97
N GLU A 100 -25.15 15.01 -11.33
CA GLU A 100 -26.24 15.96 -11.13
C GLU A 100 -27.49 15.55 -11.90
N ASN A 101 -27.35 15.08 -13.15
CA ASN A 101 -28.46 14.55 -13.95
C ASN A 101 -29.18 13.39 -13.24
N ILE A 102 -28.42 12.40 -12.77
CA ILE A 102 -28.96 11.23 -12.08
C ILE A 102 -29.60 11.62 -10.76
N VAL A 103 -28.95 12.45 -9.95
CA VAL A 103 -29.51 12.89 -8.67
C VAL A 103 -30.84 13.60 -8.87
N ASN A 104 -30.96 14.45 -9.89
CA ASN A 104 -32.21 15.12 -10.23
C ASN A 104 -33.31 14.11 -10.55
N ARG A 105 -33.03 13.08 -11.35
CA ARG A 105 -33.99 12.00 -11.67
C ARG A 105 -34.35 11.17 -10.43
N LEU A 106 -33.38 10.88 -9.56
CA LEU A 106 -33.59 10.11 -8.34
C LEU A 106 -34.42 10.84 -7.28
N THR A 107 -34.57 12.17 -7.35
CA THR A 107 -35.36 12.93 -6.37
C THR A 107 -36.82 12.45 -6.29
N ALA A 108 -37.41 12.03 -7.40
CA ALA A 108 -38.77 11.51 -7.47
C ALA A 108 -39.00 10.27 -6.58
N TYR A 109 -37.94 9.51 -6.30
CA TYR A 109 -37.96 8.22 -5.61
C TYR A 109 -37.48 8.28 -4.14
N LYS A 110 -37.09 9.45 -3.62
CA LYS A 110 -36.47 9.55 -2.27
C LYS A 110 -37.47 9.94 -1.19
N TYR A 111 -38.42 10.82 -1.48
CA TYR A 111 -39.18 11.50 -0.42
C TYR A 111 -40.61 10.97 -0.19
N LYS A 112 -41.13 10.13 -1.10
CA LYS A 112 -42.46 9.53 -0.94
C LYS A 112 -42.41 8.31 -0.02
N LYS A 113 -43.51 8.02 0.67
CA LYS A 113 -43.61 6.82 1.55
C LYS A 113 -43.54 5.55 0.72
N GLU A 114 -44.34 5.50 -0.34
CA GLU A 114 -44.34 4.46 -1.37
C GLU A 114 -43.86 5.09 -2.68
N VAL A 115 -43.06 4.35 -3.43
CA VAL A 115 -42.48 4.81 -4.69
C VAL A 115 -42.67 3.74 -5.74
N ASP A 116 -42.92 4.18 -6.96
CA ASP A 116 -42.95 3.30 -8.12
C ASP A 116 -41.56 2.72 -8.39
N ALA A 117 -41.52 1.63 -9.16
CA ALA A 117 -40.26 1.08 -9.65
C ALA A 117 -39.51 2.12 -10.51
N PHE A 118 -38.20 1.97 -10.63
CA PHE A 118 -37.44 2.80 -11.55
C PHE A 118 -37.95 2.62 -12.98
N GLU A 119 -38.09 3.73 -13.69
CA GLU A 119 -38.29 3.72 -15.13
C GLU A 119 -37.02 3.21 -15.82
N ASP A 120 -37.17 2.49 -16.94
CA ASP A 120 -36.04 1.92 -17.69
C ASP A 120 -35.02 2.99 -18.10
N GLU A 121 -35.48 4.21 -18.38
CA GLU A 121 -34.61 5.36 -18.67
C GLU A 121 -33.71 5.68 -17.47
N VAL A 122 -34.27 5.73 -16.25
CA VAL A 122 -33.51 6.03 -15.02
C VAL A 122 -32.49 4.93 -14.74
N ILE A 123 -32.85 3.67 -14.94
CA ILE A 123 -31.92 2.53 -14.85
C ILE A 123 -30.77 2.70 -15.83
N GLY A 124 -31.07 3.04 -17.09
CA GLY A 124 -30.06 3.30 -18.11
C GLY A 124 -29.05 4.38 -17.70
N TYR A 125 -29.53 5.49 -17.12
CA TYR A 125 -28.63 6.53 -16.60
C TYR A 125 -27.80 6.06 -15.41
N ILE A 126 -28.38 5.29 -14.49
CA ILE A 126 -27.66 4.72 -13.35
C ILE A 126 -26.50 3.84 -13.83
N GLU A 127 -26.76 2.93 -14.78
CA GLU A 127 -25.74 2.03 -15.31
C GLU A 127 -24.65 2.80 -16.08
N LEU A 128 -25.05 3.77 -16.92
CA LEU A 128 -24.09 4.60 -17.65
C LEU A 128 -23.14 5.36 -16.71
N TYR A 129 -23.63 5.84 -15.57
CA TYR A 129 -22.77 6.49 -14.58
C TYR A 129 -21.86 5.52 -13.84
N LYS A 130 -22.31 4.29 -13.56
CA LYS A 130 -21.44 3.24 -13.02
C LYS A 130 -20.30 2.90 -14.00
N GLU A 131 -20.61 2.79 -15.28
CA GLU A 131 -19.61 2.51 -16.33
C GLU A 131 -18.56 3.63 -16.47
N MET A 132 -18.94 4.88 -16.16
CA MET A 132 -18.01 6.00 -16.20
C MET A 132 -16.98 5.98 -15.06
N ILE A 133 -17.26 5.29 -13.96
CA ILE A 133 -16.41 5.27 -12.76
C ILE A 133 -15.26 4.26 -12.94
N ASP A 134 -14.02 4.75 -12.85
CA ASP A 134 -12.79 3.94 -12.87
C ASP A 134 -12.08 3.97 -11.50
N VAL A 135 -11.92 2.81 -10.85
CA VAL A 135 -11.50 2.67 -9.43
C VAL A 135 -10.72 1.38 -9.13
#